data_AF-A0A349MLY9-F1
#
_entry.id   AF-A0A349MLY9-F1
#
_cell.length_a   1.000
_cell.length_b   1.000
_cell.length_c   1.000
_cell.angle_alpha   90.00
_cell.angle_beta   90.00
_cell.angle_gamma   90.00
#
_symmetry.space_group_name_H-M   'P 1'
#
loop_
_entity.id
_entity.type
_entity.pdbx_description
1 polymer ?
#
loop_
_entity_poly.entity_id
_entity_poly.type
_entity_poly.pdbx_seq_one_letter_code
_entity_poly.pdbx_strand_id
1 'polypeptide(L)'
;MNIIILSLIANTIPTGDLIITVQQQENRVGTHRLSPTRLREVMAMADHFRSLFLHKTTPELGHMALVSTGIELFDALLAPHWPLLPPTRHPDAPTLLWIRSPQPDCLHLPWEVLRPPGEAPWVQTPQRFLRRRGGDPSRTSSPQIPALALIPLRVLILVVTPGGTEDAEALAMGSAFQAMITTITAPLAGRVVHTPTFQETIREIHDFKPNLVILQGTTLVRAGKGFFMFTAEGGEPDPWTGEEIIAQGIKDSGVASILVCGRNPPHPPAWSASALVADGLAQSGIPIAVSWPDQVHTGPGGSFLRTFLQALAYGTPMDTALHQGRLVTLANRQHDTSLSWSIPMVFS
;
A
#
# COMPACT_ATOMS: atom_id res chain seq x y z
N MET A 1 1.24 26.82 -25.14
CA MET A 1 0.16 26.25 -25.98
C MET A 1 -0.85 25.62 -25.03
N ASN A 2 -2.11 26.08 -25.14
CA ASN A 2 -3.17 25.91 -24.14
C ASN A 2 -3.59 24.44 -23.95
N ILE A 3 -3.76 23.99 -22.71
CA ILE A 3 -4.51 22.76 -22.39
C ILE A 3 -5.58 23.08 -21.35
N ILE A 4 -6.80 22.74 -21.73
CA ILE A 4 -8.08 23.00 -21.08
C ILE A 4 -8.17 22.20 -19.77
N ILE A 5 -8.27 22.91 -18.65
CA ILE A 5 -8.70 22.34 -17.37
C ILE A 5 -10.23 22.33 -17.37
N LEU A 6 -10.84 21.15 -17.52
CA LEU A 6 -12.24 20.98 -17.15
C LEU A 6 -12.33 20.97 -15.61
N SER A 7 -12.55 22.16 -15.07
CA SER A 7 -13.15 22.41 -13.77
C SER A 7 -14.67 22.48 -13.97
N LEU A 8 -15.42 21.71 -13.20
CA LEU A 8 -16.85 21.95 -13.00
C LEU A 8 -17.09 22.25 -11.52
N ILE A 9 -17.06 23.56 -11.25
CA ILE A 9 -17.90 24.37 -10.37
C ILE A 9 -18.20 23.81 -8.97
N ALA A 10 -17.77 24.59 -7.97
CA ALA A 10 -18.18 24.53 -6.58
C ALA A 10 -19.70 24.70 -6.42
N ASN A 11 -20.32 23.83 -5.63
CA ASN A 11 -21.42 24.16 -4.73
C ASN A 11 -21.57 23.01 -3.72
N THR A 12 -21.37 23.33 -2.44
CA THR A 12 -21.62 22.48 -1.25
C THR A 12 -21.20 21.02 -1.40
N ILE A 13 -20.00 20.68 -0.93
CA ILE A 13 -19.47 19.30 -0.89
C ILE A 13 -20.41 18.45 -0.03
N PRO A 14 -21.16 17.48 -0.60
CA PRO A 14 -21.76 16.43 0.21
C PRO A 14 -20.60 15.60 0.76
N THR A 15 -20.58 15.42 2.07
CA THR A 15 -19.68 14.50 2.76
C THR A 15 -19.78 13.10 2.11
N GLY A 16 -18.70 12.63 1.48
CA GLY A 16 -18.62 11.23 0.96
C GLY A 16 -17.94 10.99 -0.38
N ASP A 17 -17.25 11.94 -1.01
CA ASP A 17 -16.82 11.76 -2.41
C ASP A 17 -15.78 10.66 -2.66
N LEU A 18 -16.04 9.78 -3.64
CA LEU A 18 -15.02 8.96 -4.29
C LEU A 18 -14.68 9.57 -5.65
N ILE A 19 -13.40 9.90 -5.85
CA ILE A 19 -12.86 10.45 -7.10
C ILE A 19 -11.85 9.46 -7.67
N ILE A 20 -12.04 9.12 -8.93
CA ILE A 20 -11.14 8.29 -9.71
C ILE A 20 -10.46 9.17 -10.74
N THR A 21 -9.13 9.10 -10.83
CA THR A 21 -8.36 9.81 -11.85
C THR A 21 -7.48 8.83 -12.59
N VAL A 22 -7.55 8.85 -13.92
CA VAL A 22 -6.66 8.08 -14.80
C VAL A 22 -5.59 9.03 -15.32
N GLN A 23 -4.34 8.65 -15.13
CA GLN A 23 -3.17 9.39 -15.59
C GLN A 23 -2.32 8.48 -16.48
N GLN A 24 -1.81 9.02 -17.59
CA GLN A 24 -0.84 8.34 -18.44
C GLN A 24 0.39 9.23 -18.59
N GLN A 25 1.56 8.68 -18.24
CA GLN A 25 2.78 9.49 -18.06
C GLN A 25 2.50 10.67 -17.09
N GLU A 26 2.78 11.90 -17.50
CA GLU A 26 2.51 13.13 -16.75
C GLU A 26 1.15 13.76 -17.08
N ASN A 27 0.42 13.20 -18.04
CA ASN A 27 -0.84 13.77 -18.52
C ASN A 27 -2.04 13.14 -17.80
N ARG A 28 -2.87 14.00 -17.20
CA ARG A 28 -4.17 13.59 -16.67
C ARG A 28 -5.11 13.29 -17.83
N VAL A 29 -5.55 12.05 -17.93
CA VAL A 29 -6.39 11.54 -19.02
C VAL A 29 -7.88 11.74 -18.72
N GLY A 30 -8.29 11.53 -17.46
CA GLY A 30 -9.67 11.73 -17.02
C GLY A 30 -9.80 11.81 -15.51
N THR A 31 -10.78 12.56 -15.02
CA THR A 31 -11.17 12.59 -13.61
C THR A 31 -12.68 12.42 -13.52
N HIS A 32 -13.12 11.47 -12.69
CA HIS A 32 -14.51 11.11 -12.52
C HIS A 32 -14.85 11.10 -11.04
N ARG A 33 -15.96 11.76 -10.70
CA ARG A 33 -16.57 11.73 -9.38
C ARG A 33 -17.77 10.80 -9.44
N LEU A 34 -17.89 9.91 -8.47
CA LEU A 34 -19.04 9.01 -8.41
C LEU A 34 -20.31 9.78 -8.02
N SER A 35 -21.44 9.32 -8.55
CA SER A 35 -22.74 9.74 -8.05
C SER A 35 -23.00 9.14 -6.66
N PRO A 36 -23.87 9.75 -5.84
CA PRO A 36 -24.22 9.21 -4.52
C PRO A 36 -24.76 7.77 -4.57
N THR A 37 -25.46 7.40 -5.64
CA THR A 37 -25.98 6.03 -5.82
C THR A 37 -24.85 5.03 -5.99
N ARG A 38 -23.88 5.32 -6.86
CA ARG A 38 -22.73 4.44 -7.08
C ARG A 38 -21.82 4.37 -5.86
N LEU A 39 -21.66 5.48 -5.15
CA LEU A 39 -20.93 5.46 -3.89
C LEU A 39 -21.56 4.47 -2.90
N ARG A 40 -22.89 4.43 -2.79
CA ARG A 40 -23.56 3.43 -1.93
C ARG A 40 -23.31 2.01 -2.40
N GLU A 41 -23.27 1.75 -3.71
CA GLU A 41 -22.93 0.43 -4.25
C GLU A 41 -21.50 0.03 -3.85
N VAL A 42 -20.53 0.94 -4.01
CA VAL A 42 -19.13 0.71 -3.60
C VAL A 42 -19.02 0.48 -2.09
N MET A 43 -19.75 1.25 -1.28
CA MET A 43 -19.78 1.05 0.17
C MET A 43 -20.41 -0.29 0.56
N ALA A 44 -21.46 -0.73 -0.13
CA ALA A 44 -22.02 -2.07 0.06
C ALA A 44 -21.02 -3.17 -0.30
N MET A 45 -20.22 -2.97 -1.35
CA MET A 45 -19.11 -3.87 -1.68
C MET A 45 -18.02 -3.86 -0.61
N ALA A 46 -17.67 -2.69 -0.06
CA ALA A 46 -16.70 -2.57 1.04
C ALA A 46 -17.20 -3.28 2.31
N ASP A 47 -18.48 -3.14 2.64
CA ASP A 47 -19.12 -3.84 3.75
C ASP A 47 -19.11 -5.37 3.53
N HIS A 48 -19.45 -5.82 2.33
CA HIS A 48 -19.39 -7.23 1.95
C HIS A 48 -17.95 -7.76 2.05
N PHE A 49 -16.98 -7.06 1.47
CA PHE A 49 -15.57 -7.43 1.53
C PHE A 49 -15.07 -7.51 2.97
N ARG A 50 -15.38 -6.51 3.79
CA ARG A 50 -15.04 -6.50 5.23
C ARG A 50 -15.63 -7.70 5.96
N SER A 51 -16.85 -8.11 5.62
CA SER A 51 -17.52 -9.25 6.26
C SER A 51 -16.75 -10.57 6.11
N LEU A 52 -15.98 -10.72 5.03
CA LEU A 52 -15.14 -11.90 4.80
C LEU A 52 -14.04 -12.06 5.87
N PHE A 53 -13.59 -10.95 6.47
CA PHE A 53 -12.53 -10.91 7.48
C PHE A 53 -13.05 -10.91 8.92
N LEU A 54 -14.38 -10.96 9.12
CA LEU A 54 -14.97 -10.99 10.47
C LEU A 54 -14.76 -12.34 11.16
N HIS A 55 -14.63 -13.42 10.39
CA HIS A 55 -14.56 -14.79 10.90
C HIS A 55 -13.22 -15.49 10.67
N LYS A 56 -12.33 -14.89 9.87
CA LYS A 56 -10.98 -15.41 9.58
C LYS A 56 -9.99 -14.24 9.44
N THR A 57 -8.79 -14.39 10.00
CA THR A 57 -7.65 -13.49 9.76
C THR A 57 -7.19 -13.52 8.31
N THR A 58 -7.37 -14.67 7.66
CA THR A 58 -7.10 -14.94 6.24
C THR A 58 -8.34 -15.56 5.57
N PRO A 59 -9.28 -14.78 5.03
CA PRO A 59 -10.31 -15.35 4.17
C PRO A 59 -9.63 -15.92 2.92
N GLU A 60 -9.72 -17.24 2.75
CA GLU A 60 -9.42 -17.89 1.48
C GLU A 60 -10.53 -17.56 0.50
N LEU A 61 -10.45 -16.40 -0.15
CA LEU A 61 -11.22 -16.17 -1.36
C LEU A 61 -10.59 -17.04 -2.46
N GLY A 62 -11.34 -18.03 -2.92
CA GLY A 62 -10.95 -18.79 -4.11
C GLY A 62 -10.78 -17.87 -5.31
N HIS A 63 -9.91 -18.25 -6.25
CA HIS A 63 -9.61 -17.50 -7.47
C HIS A 63 -10.86 -16.90 -8.14
N MET A 64 -11.92 -17.70 -8.28
CA MET A 64 -13.17 -17.29 -8.93
C MET A 64 -13.88 -16.14 -8.20
N ALA A 65 -13.85 -16.13 -6.86
CA ALA A 65 -14.47 -15.06 -6.08
C ALA A 65 -13.73 -13.73 -6.31
N LEU A 66 -12.40 -13.75 -6.38
CA LEU A 66 -11.62 -12.54 -6.65
C LEU A 66 -11.74 -12.05 -8.09
N VAL A 67 -11.91 -12.96 -9.04
CA VAL A 67 -12.28 -12.58 -10.41
C VAL A 67 -13.65 -11.88 -10.42
N SER A 68 -14.66 -12.43 -9.72
CA SER A 68 -15.98 -11.80 -9.59
C SER A 68 -15.88 -10.42 -8.96
N THR A 69 -15.17 -10.29 -7.83
CA THR A 69 -14.93 -9.01 -7.17
C THR A 69 -14.26 -8.01 -8.11
N GLY A 70 -13.26 -8.44 -8.89
CA GLY A 70 -12.57 -7.59 -9.86
C GLY A 70 -13.48 -7.05 -10.97
N ILE A 71 -14.42 -7.87 -11.44
CA ILE A 71 -15.43 -7.51 -12.45
C ILE A 71 -16.47 -6.56 -11.83
N GLU A 72 -17.02 -6.91 -10.67
CA GLU A 72 -18.01 -6.08 -9.98
C GLU A 72 -17.45 -4.68 -9.65
N LEU A 73 -16.20 -4.60 -9.20
CA LEU A 73 -15.53 -3.32 -8.93
C LEU A 73 -15.37 -2.52 -10.22
N PHE A 74 -15.02 -3.18 -11.32
CA PHE A 74 -14.93 -2.52 -12.62
C PHE A 74 -16.30 -2.00 -13.08
N ASP A 75 -17.34 -2.82 -13.02
CA ASP A 75 -18.68 -2.50 -13.51
C ASP A 75 -19.32 -1.35 -12.72
N ALA A 76 -19.19 -1.38 -11.40
CA ALA A 76 -19.69 -0.32 -10.53
C ALA A 76 -19.03 1.05 -10.79
N LEU A 77 -17.76 1.05 -11.23
CA LEU A 77 -16.92 2.25 -11.19
C LEU A 77 -16.49 2.77 -12.54
N LEU A 78 -15.85 1.89 -13.30
CA LEU A 78 -15.12 2.25 -14.49
C LEU A 78 -15.93 1.96 -15.74
N ALA A 79 -16.72 0.88 -15.80
CA ALA A 79 -17.45 0.52 -17.02
C ALA A 79 -18.22 1.68 -17.68
N PRO A 80 -18.93 2.55 -16.94
CA PRO A 80 -19.67 3.65 -17.54
C PRO A 80 -18.79 4.78 -18.11
N HIS A 81 -17.53 4.83 -17.69
CA HIS A 81 -16.54 5.83 -18.10
C HIS A 81 -15.44 5.24 -18.96
N TRP A 82 -15.34 3.91 -19.03
CA TRP A 82 -14.31 3.19 -19.76
C TRP A 82 -14.27 3.55 -21.24
N PRO A 83 -15.41 3.67 -21.95
CA PRO A 83 -15.41 4.13 -23.34
C PRO A 83 -15.00 5.60 -23.51
N LEU A 84 -15.07 6.40 -22.45
CA LEU A 84 -14.74 7.83 -22.45
C LEU A 84 -13.26 8.07 -22.15
N LEU A 85 -12.58 7.09 -21.56
CA LEU A 85 -11.14 7.12 -21.48
C LEU A 85 -10.62 7.00 -22.91
N PRO A 86 -9.87 8.00 -23.41
CA PRO A 86 -9.33 7.92 -24.76
C PRO A 86 -8.58 6.59 -24.90
N PRO A 87 -8.71 5.88 -26.04
CA PRO A 87 -7.87 4.73 -26.30
C PRO A 87 -6.44 5.15 -26.00
N THR A 88 -5.76 4.35 -25.18
CA THR A 88 -4.43 4.67 -24.67
C THR A 88 -3.60 5.22 -25.83
N ARG A 89 -3.25 6.52 -25.78
CA ARG A 89 -2.55 7.17 -26.92
C ARG A 89 -1.25 6.46 -27.24
N HIS A 90 -0.70 5.78 -26.24
CA HIS A 90 0.41 4.86 -26.31
C HIS A 90 0.02 3.60 -25.53
N PRO A 91 -0.29 2.47 -26.20
CA PRO A 91 -0.66 1.23 -25.50
C PRO A 91 0.44 0.72 -24.57
N ASP A 92 1.70 1.08 -24.84
CA ASP A 92 2.86 0.71 -24.01
C ASP A 92 3.20 1.74 -22.92
N ALA A 93 2.48 2.87 -22.84
CA ALA A 93 2.79 3.88 -21.84
C ALA A 93 2.28 3.48 -20.44
N PRO A 94 3.07 3.77 -19.39
CA PRO A 94 2.63 3.68 -18.01
C PRO A 94 1.28 4.37 -17.77
N THR A 95 0.33 3.60 -17.25
CA THR A 95 -1.00 4.08 -16.85
C THR A 95 -1.13 3.96 -15.34
N LEU A 96 -1.40 5.09 -14.68
CA LEU A 96 -1.60 5.19 -13.25
C LEU A 96 -3.07 5.50 -12.93
N LEU A 97 -3.69 4.63 -12.14
CA LEU A 97 -5.02 4.84 -11.59
C LEU A 97 -4.92 5.41 -10.17
N TRP A 98 -5.52 6.57 -9.95
CA TRP A 98 -5.65 7.20 -8.64
C TRP A 98 -7.05 6.98 -8.10
N ILE A 99 -7.13 6.43 -6.89
CA ILE A 99 -8.36 6.30 -6.11
C ILE A 99 -8.28 7.28 -4.93
N ARG A 100 -9.18 8.27 -4.88
CA ARG A 100 -9.18 9.31 -3.86
C ARG A 100 -10.50 9.35 -3.13
N SER A 101 -10.47 9.24 -1.81
CA SER A 101 -11.68 9.26 -0.99
C SER A 101 -11.37 9.69 0.44
N PRO A 102 -12.24 10.47 1.08
CA PRO A 102 -12.15 10.70 2.52
C PRO A 102 -12.65 9.49 3.32
N GLN A 103 -13.19 8.45 2.66
CA GLN A 103 -13.69 7.23 3.30
C GLN A 103 -12.64 6.12 3.21
N PRO A 104 -12.01 5.71 4.33
CA PRO A 104 -10.99 4.66 4.30
C PRO A 104 -11.51 3.32 3.76
N ASP A 105 -12.76 2.98 4.05
CA ASP A 105 -13.39 1.74 3.58
C ASP A 105 -13.41 1.64 2.04
N CYS A 106 -13.59 2.76 1.33
CA CYS A 106 -13.45 2.80 -0.12
C CYS A 106 -11.99 2.56 -0.53
N LEU A 107 -11.03 3.21 0.13
CA LEU A 107 -9.63 3.09 -0.24
C LEU A 107 -9.09 1.67 -0.04
N HIS A 108 -9.58 0.95 0.96
CA HIS A 108 -9.04 -0.36 1.30
C HIS A 108 -9.59 -1.50 0.42
N LEU A 109 -10.62 -1.25 -0.40
CA LEU A 109 -11.07 -2.24 -1.38
C LEU A 109 -9.88 -2.77 -2.21
N PRO A 110 -9.95 -4.04 -2.68
CA PRO A 110 -8.85 -4.71 -3.38
C PRO A 110 -8.77 -4.21 -4.83
N TRP A 111 -8.52 -2.93 -5.02
CA TRP A 111 -8.49 -2.27 -6.33
C TRP A 111 -7.50 -2.91 -7.31
N GLU A 112 -6.49 -3.59 -6.81
CA GLU A 112 -5.51 -4.36 -7.59
C GLU A 112 -6.13 -5.50 -8.39
N VAL A 113 -7.29 -6.04 -7.95
CA VAL A 113 -7.99 -7.12 -8.68
C VAL A 113 -8.94 -6.59 -9.75
N LEU A 114 -9.10 -5.27 -9.88
CA LEU A 114 -9.96 -4.64 -10.88
C LEU A 114 -9.69 -5.22 -12.28
N ARG A 115 -10.76 -5.64 -12.97
CA ARG A 115 -10.64 -6.41 -14.20
C ARG A 115 -11.50 -5.82 -15.32
N PRO A 116 -10.89 -5.08 -16.27
CA PRO A 116 -11.59 -4.64 -17.46
C PRO A 116 -12.08 -5.84 -18.32
N PRO A 117 -13.18 -5.68 -19.07
CA PRO A 117 -13.74 -6.73 -19.93
C PRO A 117 -12.72 -7.26 -20.93
N GLY A 118 -12.53 -8.58 -20.94
CA GLY A 118 -11.59 -9.26 -21.84
C GLY A 118 -10.12 -9.12 -21.46
N GLU A 119 -9.80 -8.50 -20.32
CA GLU A 119 -8.42 -8.24 -19.89
C GLU A 119 -8.03 -9.04 -18.64
N ALA A 120 -6.72 -9.05 -18.35
CA ALA A 120 -6.19 -9.55 -17.09
C ALA A 120 -6.49 -8.56 -15.95
N PRO A 121 -6.46 -9.01 -14.67
CA PRO A 121 -6.52 -8.11 -13.53
C PRO A 121 -5.48 -6.98 -13.60
N TRP A 122 -5.80 -5.82 -13.02
CA TRP A 122 -4.95 -4.63 -13.04
C TRP A 122 -3.53 -4.93 -12.56
N VAL A 123 -3.40 -5.69 -11.46
CA VAL A 123 -2.12 -6.12 -10.89
C VAL A 123 -1.26 -6.98 -11.81
N GLN A 124 -1.88 -7.72 -12.73
CA GLN A 124 -1.18 -8.58 -13.69
C GLN A 124 -0.85 -7.88 -14.99
N THR A 125 -1.38 -6.68 -15.21
CA THR A 125 -1.21 -5.98 -16.48
C THR A 125 0.07 -5.14 -16.44
N PRO A 126 1.03 -5.36 -17.35
CA PRO A 126 2.25 -4.56 -17.41
C PRO A 126 1.95 -3.07 -17.54
N GLN A 127 2.79 -2.23 -16.94
CA GLN A 127 2.69 -0.77 -17.02
C GLN A 127 1.38 -0.19 -16.44
N ARG A 128 0.60 -0.97 -15.68
CA ARG A 128 -0.58 -0.49 -14.97
C ARG A 128 -0.34 -0.41 -13.48
N PHE A 129 -0.48 0.79 -12.96
CA PHE A 129 -0.17 1.12 -11.57
C PHE A 129 -1.40 1.68 -10.87
N LEU A 130 -1.42 1.59 -9.55
CA LEU A 130 -2.53 2.04 -8.73
C LEU A 130 -2.02 2.73 -7.48
N ARG A 131 -2.60 3.89 -7.16
CA ARG A 131 -2.34 4.64 -5.93
C ARG A 131 -3.61 5.12 -5.28
N ARG A 132 -3.58 5.20 -3.97
CA ARG A 132 -4.66 5.66 -3.11
C ARG A 132 -4.28 6.96 -2.45
N ARG A 133 -5.27 7.78 -2.15
CA ARG A 133 -5.09 8.97 -1.32
C ARG A 133 -6.31 9.22 -0.45
N GLY A 134 -6.11 9.23 0.85
CA GLY A 134 -7.09 9.68 1.82
C GLY A 134 -7.15 11.19 2.00
N GLY A 135 -8.10 11.62 2.83
CA GLY A 135 -8.32 13.03 3.13
C GLY A 135 -9.10 13.77 2.05
N ASP A 136 -8.79 15.06 1.86
CA ASP A 136 -9.52 15.94 0.95
C ASP A 136 -9.32 15.52 -0.53
N PRO A 137 -10.37 15.00 -1.19
CA PRO A 137 -10.25 14.50 -2.56
C PRO A 137 -10.08 15.63 -3.59
N SER A 138 -10.35 16.89 -3.20
CA SER A 138 -10.17 18.08 -4.04
C SER A 138 -8.69 18.49 -4.19
N ARG A 139 -7.80 17.99 -3.34
CA ARG A 139 -6.35 18.18 -3.49
C ARG A 139 -5.86 17.46 -4.74
N THR A 140 -5.61 18.23 -5.79
CA THR A 140 -5.22 17.70 -7.10
C THR A 140 -3.72 17.51 -7.28
N SER A 141 -2.88 18.13 -6.44
CA SER A 141 -1.43 18.00 -6.52
C SER A 141 -1.01 16.55 -6.27
N SER A 142 -0.51 15.89 -7.32
CA SER A 142 0.19 14.62 -7.15
C SER A 142 1.46 14.90 -6.35
N PRO A 143 1.73 14.14 -5.27
CA PRO A 143 3.01 14.23 -4.59
C PRO A 143 4.12 14.01 -5.61
N GLN A 144 5.12 14.88 -5.59
CA GLN A 144 6.37 14.58 -6.28
C GLN A 144 7.00 13.42 -5.53
N ILE A 145 7.12 12.28 -6.19
CA ILE A 145 7.86 11.16 -5.64
C ILE A 145 9.33 11.47 -5.85
N PRO A 146 10.11 11.63 -4.76
CA PRO A 146 11.54 11.71 -4.90
C PRO A 146 12.01 10.44 -5.61
N ALA A 147 12.85 10.59 -6.62
CA ALA A 147 13.49 9.42 -7.20
C ALA A 147 14.20 8.68 -6.06
N LEU A 148 13.83 7.42 -5.82
CA LEU A 148 14.59 6.52 -4.95
C LEU A 148 15.95 6.13 -5.56
N ALA A 149 16.39 6.83 -6.61
CA ALA A 149 17.61 6.62 -7.37
C ALA A 149 18.90 6.98 -6.60
N LEU A 150 18.86 6.91 -5.27
CA LEU A 150 20.06 6.96 -4.45
C LEU A 150 20.67 5.56 -4.44
N ILE A 151 21.89 5.48 -4.97
CA ILE A 151 22.71 4.26 -4.99
C ILE A 151 23.82 4.47 -3.95
N PRO A 152 24.01 3.56 -2.98
CA PRO A 152 23.22 2.34 -2.76
C PRO A 152 21.83 2.64 -2.17
N LEU A 153 20.86 1.76 -2.45
CA LEU A 153 19.56 1.79 -1.78
C LEU A 153 19.78 1.54 -0.27
N ARG A 154 19.32 2.45 0.58
CA ARG A 154 19.43 2.32 2.05
C ARG A 154 18.10 1.85 2.63
N VAL A 155 18.07 0.64 3.18
CA VAL A 155 16.87 0.00 3.72
C VAL A 155 17.02 -0.23 5.22
N LEU A 156 16.13 0.36 6.01
CA LEU A 156 16.00 0.07 7.45
C LEU A 156 14.80 -0.84 7.66
N ILE A 157 15.01 -2.02 8.24
CA ILE A 157 13.97 -2.97 8.57
C ILE A 157 13.82 -3.03 10.08
N LEU A 158 12.63 -2.70 10.58
CA LEU A 158 12.28 -2.76 11.98
C LEU A 158 11.38 -3.97 12.19
N VAL A 159 11.84 -4.92 12.99
CA VAL A 159 11.09 -6.13 13.36
C VAL A 159 10.60 -5.95 14.78
N VAL A 160 9.29 -5.74 14.95
CA VAL A 160 8.71 -5.31 16.22
C VAL A 160 7.69 -6.33 16.74
N THR A 161 7.99 -6.89 17.90
CA THR A 161 7.19 -7.89 18.61
C THR A 161 7.15 -7.52 20.10
N PRO A 162 6.24 -6.62 20.52
CA PRO A 162 6.14 -6.22 21.92
C PRO A 162 5.66 -7.39 22.80
N GLY A 163 6.09 -7.42 24.06
CA GLY A 163 5.65 -8.39 25.07
C GLY A 163 6.74 -9.35 25.60
N GLY A 164 7.97 -9.29 25.08
CA GLY A 164 9.17 -10.00 25.60
C GLY A 164 9.15 -11.54 25.51
N THR A 165 7.98 -12.16 25.35
CA THR A 165 7.82 -13.61 25.19
C THR A 165 8.06 -14.09 23.75
N GLU A 166 8.19 -13.16 22.80
CA GLU A 166 8.35 -13.42 21.36
C GLU A 166 9.76 -13.06 20.84
N ASP A 167 10.75 -12.80 21.71
CA ASP A 167 12.10 -12.39 21.32
C ASP A 167 12.77 -13.38 20.34
N ALA A 168 12.54 -14.67 20.52
CA ALA A 168 13.04 -15.70 19.61
C ALA A 168 12.41 -15.62 18.21
N GLU A 169 11.12 -15.27 18.11
CA GLU A 169 10.43 -15.07 16.83
C GLU A 169 10.95 -13.80 16.14
N ALA A 170 11.10 -12.70 16.88
CA ALA A 170 11.66 -11.45 16.39
C ALA A 170 13.08 -11.64 15.83
N LEU A 171 13.90 -12.41 16.55
CA LEU A 171 15.27 -12.71 16.16
C LEU A 171 15.31 -13.60 14.92
N ALA A 172 14.48 -14.64 14.87
CA ALA A 172 14.37 -15.52 13.70
C ALA A 172 13.91 -14.75 12.45
N MET A 173 12.91 -13.89 12.60
CA MET A 173 12.38 -13.06 11.52
C MET A 173 13.41 -12.04 11.03
N GLY A 174 14.10 -11.34 11.94
CA GLY A 174 15.16 -10.42 11.51
C GLY A 174 16.38 -11.14 10.93
N SER A 175 16.70 -12.35 11.38
CA SER A 175 17.72 -13.21 10.74
C SER A 175 17.31 -13.58 9.31
N ALA A 176 16.03 -13.87 9.08
CA ALA A 176 15.50 -14.12 7.74
C ALA A 176 15.59 -12.88 6.83
N PHE A 177 15.29 -11.68 7.36
CA PHE A 177 15.51 -10.43 6.62
C PHE A 177 16.98 -10.19 6.32
N GLN A 178 17.87 -10.42 7.29
CA GLN A 178 19.31 -10.26 7.09
C GLN A 178 19.82 -11.20 6.00
N ALA A 179 19.39 -12.47 6.03
CA ALA A 179 19.71 -13.44 4.99
C ALA A 179 19.12 -13.06 3.62
N MET A 180 17.92 -12.48 3.58
CA MET A 180 17.34 -11.96 2.34
C MET A 180 18.19 -10.83 1.76
N ILE A 181 18.57 -9.86 2.59
CA ILE A 181 19.39 -8.71 2.19
C ILE A 181 20.73 -9.18 1.60
N THR A 182 21.41 -10.14 2.26
CA THR A 182 22.73 -10.62 1.79
C THR A 182 22.68 -11.36 0.46
N THR A 183 21.51 -11.86 0.06
CA THR A 183 21.31 -12.51 -1.24
C THR A 183 20.97 -11.54 -2.37
N ILE A 184 20.72 -10.27 -2.08
CA ILE A 184 20.48 -9.25 -3.11
C ILE A 184 21.83 -8.84 -3.70
N THR A 185 21.98 -9.02 -5.02
CA THR A 185 23.23 -8.73 -5.73
C THR A 185 23.39 -7.27 -6.15
N ALA A 186 22.32 -6.47 -6.01
CA ALA A 186 22.31 -5.06 -6.34
C ALA A 186 22.92 -4.19 -5.21
N PRO A 187 23.38 -2.95 -5.48
CA PRO A 187 23.92 -2.06 -4.46
C PRO A 187 22.87 -1.66 -3.41
N LEU A 188 22.87 -2.35 -2.28
CA LEU A 188 21.92 -2.18 -1.18
C LEU A 188 22.66 -2.18 0.16
N ALA A 189 22.46 -1.13 0.94
CA ALA A 189 22.87 -1.05 2.34
C ALA A 189 21.65 -1.33 3.23
N GLY A 190 21.63 -2.49 3.89
CA GLY A 190 20.51 -2.91 4.72
C GLY A 190 20.88 -2.90 6.20
N ARG A 191 19.95 -2.46 7.05
CA ARG A 191 20.05 -2.56 8.51
C ARG A 191 18.77 -3.18 9.04
N VAL A 192 18.90 -4.20 9.89
CA VAL A 192 17.78 -4.83 10.59
C VAL A 192 17.89 -4.51 12.07
N VAL A 193 16.80 -4.03 12.66
CA VAL A 193 16.71 -3.69 14.09
C VAL A 193 15.56 -4.45 14.71
N HIS A 194 15.82 -5.09 15.84
CA HIS A 194 14.85 -5.95 16.52
C HIS A 194 14.26 -5.23 17.72
N THR A 195 12.94 -5.28 17.83
CA THR A 195 12.13 -4.76 18.93
C THR A 195 12.54 -3.37 19.42
N PRO A 196 12.82 -2.40 18.52
CA PRO A 196 13.22 -1.07 18.95
C PRO A 196 12.05 -0.37 19.63
N THR A 197 12.36 0.45 20.61
CA THR A 197 11.47 1.52 21.04
C THR A 197 11.24 2.52 19.91
N PHE A 198 10.18 3.32 20.02
CA PHE A 198 9.95 4.38 19.05
C PHE A 198 11.10 5.40 19.04
N GLN A 199 11.68 5.73 20.20
CA GLN A 199 12.83 6.64 20.27
C GLN A 199 14.11 6.04 19.66
N GLU A 200 14.34 4.74 19.79
CA GLU A 200 15.41 4.04 19.08
C GLU A 200 15.19 4.03 17.57
N THR A 201 13.94 3.84 17.15
CA THR A 201 13.57 3.92 15.73
C THR A 201 13.93 5.27 15.13
N ILE A 202 13.62 6.38 15.82
CA ILE A 202 13.97 7.72 15.35
C ILE A 202 15.49 7.91 15.30
N ARG A 203 16.23 7.44 16.30
CA ARG A 203 17.71 7.47 16.28
C ARG A 203 18.27 6.70 15.08
N GLU A 204 17.79 5.49 14.84
CA GLU A 204 18.21 4.66 13.71
C GLU A 204 17.91 5.33 12.36
N ILE A 205 16.75 5.99 12.21
CA ILE A 205 16.43 6.75 11.00
C ILE A 205 17.40 7.91 10.79
N HIS A 206 17.73 8.68 11.83
CA HIS A 206 18.66 9.81 11.70
C HIS A 206 20.11 9.39 11.46
N ASP A 207 20.56 8.33 12.13
CA ASP A 207 21.93 7.83 12.02
C ASP A 207 22.14 7.08 10.70
N PHE A 208 21.19 6.23 10.33
CA PHE A 208 21.28 5.43 9.12
C PHE A 208 20.81 6.18 7.88
N LYS A 209 19.94 7.19 7.99
CA LYS A 209 19.37 7.93 6.84
C LYS A 209 18.83 7.00 5.75
N PRO A 210 17.87 6.10 6.07
CA PRO A 210 17.30 5.18 5.09
C PRO A 210 16.47 5.93 4.04
N ASN A 211 16.39 5.36 2.84
CA ASN A 211 15.45 5.81 1.81
C ASN A 211 14.11 5.07 1.94
N LEU A 212 14.19 3.81 2.36
CA LEU A 212 13.06 2.92 2.59
C LEU A 212 13.10 2.40 4.02
N VAL A 213 12.00 2.55 4.74
CA VAL A 213 11.78 1.91 6.05
C VAL A 213 10.75 0.80 5.88
N ILE A 214 11.01 -0.37 6.44
CA ILE A 214 10.08 -1.49 6.50
C ILE A 214 9.70 -1.72 7.96
N LEU A 215 8.42 -1.52 8.28
CA LEU A 215 7.85 -1.77 9.60
C LEU A 215 7.20 -3.15 9.59
N GLN A 216 7.85 -4.14 10.17
CA GLN A 216 7.29 -5.48 10.34
C GLN A 216 6.86 -5.66 11.79
N GLY A 217 5.57 -5.81 12.05
CA GLY A 217 5.09 -5.94 13.42
C GLY A 217 3.58 -6.00 13.51
N THR A 218 3.04 -5.75 14.70
CA THR A 218 1.59 -5.82 14.94
C THR A 218 0.91 -4.50 14.59
N THR A 219 -0.24 -4.58 13.90
CA THR A 219 -1.12 -3.42 13.65
C THR A 219 -2.52 -3.67 14.19
N LEU A 220 -3.21 -2.62 14.67
CA LEU A 220 -4.62 -2.72 15.06
C LEU A 220 -5.43 -1.50 14.67
N VAL A 221 -6.76 -1.63 14.71
CA VAL A 221 -7.70 -0.53 14.57
C VAL A 221 -8.32 -0.19 15.92
N ARG A 222 -8.26 1.07 16.34
CA ARG A 222 -8.95 1.58 17.54
C ARG A 222 -9.62 2.91 17.22
N ALA A 223 -10.92 3.02 17.51
CA ALA A 223 -11.72 4.22 17.24
C ALA A 223 -11.58 4.74 15.80
N GLY A 224 -11.53 3.82 14.82
CA GLY A 224 -11.42 4.14 13.39
C GLY A 224 -10.02 4.54 12.92
N LYS A 225 -9.00 4.51 13.78
CA LYS A 225 -7.60 4.78 13.42
C LYS A 225 -6.76 3.52 13.43
N GLY A 226 -5.80 3.45 12.52
CA GLY A 226 -4.78 2.40 12.48
C GLY A 226 -3.60 2.75 13.37
N PHE A 227 -3.11 1.77 14.13
CA PHE A 227 -1.94 1.89 14.98
C PHE A 227 -0.93 0.81 14.62
N PHE A 228 0.35 1.18 14.57
CA PHE A 228 1.47 0.25 14.59
C PHE A 228 2.01 0.13 16.02
N MET A 229 2.29 -1.09 16.46
CA MET A 229 2.76 -1.36 17.83
C MET A 229 4.29 -1.35 17.88
N PHE A 230 4.85 -0.28 18.45
CA PHE A 230 6.23 -0.24 18.90
C PHE A 230 6.39 -0.97 20.24
N THR A 231 7.64 -1.13 20.69
CA THR A 231 7.95 -1.67 22.01
C THR A 231 8.21 -0.50 22.98
N ALA A 232 7.55 -0.45 24.13
CA ALA A 232 7.90 0.49 25.20
C ALA A 232 9.20 0.06 25.91
N GLU A 233 9.81 0.92 26.72
CA GLU A 233 11.02 0.57 27.50
C GLU A 233 10.81 -0.66 28.42
N GLY A 234 9.58 -0.88 28.88
CA GLY A 234 9.19 -2.04 29.69
C GLY A 234 8.87 -3.30 28.89
N GLY A 235 9.03 -3.28 27.57
CA GLY A 235 8.65 -4.38 26.67
C GLY A 235 7.18 -4.38 26.25
N GLU A 236 6.33 -3.57 26.88
CA GLU A 236 4.89 -3.49 26.59
C GLU A 236 4.60 -2.91 25.19
N PRO A 237 3.42 -3.18 24.59
CA PRO A 237 3.01 -2.55 23.35
C PRO A 237 2.85 -1.03 23.48
N ASP A 238 3.47 -0.30 22.56
CA ASP A 238 3.39 1.17 22.44
C ASP A 238 2.72 1.55 21.11
N PRO A 239 1.43 1.94 21.10
CA PRO A 239 0.67 2.16 19.87
C PRO A 239 0.90 3.56 19.27
N TRP A 240 1.20 3.61 17.97
CA TRP A 240 1.42 4.86 17.24
C TRP A 240 0.62 4.91 15.93
N THR A 241 -0.06 6.02 15.65
CA THR A 241 -0.67 6.24 14.32
C THR A 241 0.36 6.69 13.29
N GLY A 242 0.04 6.58 12.00
CA GLY A 242 0.90 7.09 10.93
C GLY A 242 1.20 8.58 11.07
N GLU A 243 0.23 9.38 11.47
CA GLU A 243 0.39 10.82 11.70
C GLU A 243 1.35 11.12 12.86
N GLU A 244 1.23 10.39 13.96
CA GLU A 244 2.08 10.57 15.15
C GLU A 244 3.54 10.18 14.86
N ILE A 245 3.74 9.10 14.11
CA ILE A 245 5.07 8.65 13.66
C ILE A 245 5.79 9.76 12.87
N ILE A 246 5.09 10.44 11.96
CA ILE A 246 5.69 11.52 11.19
C ILE A 246 5.93 12.75 12.04
N ALA A 247 4.94 13.15 12.85
CA ALA A 247 5.00 14.35 13.67
C ALA A 247 6.16 14.33 14.67
N GLN A 248 6.52 13.16 15.21
CA GLN A 248 7.49 13.05 16.30
C GLN A 248 8.95 12.84 15.86
N GLY A 249 9.25 12.45 14.62
CA GLY A 249 10.66 12.27 14.26
C GLY A 249 11.02 11.84 12.84
N ILE A 250 10.06 11.53 11.98
CA ILE A 250 10.37 11.15 10.58
C ILE A 250 10.26 12.34 9.64
N LYS A 251 9.57 13.42 10.03
CA LYS A 251 9.48 14.62 9.20
C LYS A 251 10.87 15.12 8.82
N ASP A 252 11.06 15.43 7.53
CA ASP A 252 12.32 15.93 6.96
C ASP A 252 13.54 14.97 7.09
N SER A 253 13.34 13.70 7.46
CA SER A 253 14.40 12.69 7.58
C SER A 253 14.99 12.23 6.24
N GLY A 254 14.35 12.56 5.11
CA GLY A 254 14.71 12.07 3.78
C GLY A 254 14.20 10.67 3.46
N VAL A 255 13.42 10.05 4.36
CA VAL A 255 12.70 8.80 4.07
C VAL A 255 11.68 9.05 2.97
N ALA A 256 11.85 8.39 1.83
CA ALA A 256 10.98 8.56 0.67
C ALA A 256 9.84 7.53 0.65
N SER A 257 10.01 6.39 1.32
CA SER A 257 8.95 5.40 1.44
C SER A 257 8.99 4.61 2.73
N ILE A 258 7.79 4.23 3.19
CA ILE A 258 7.60 3.32 4.33
C ILE A 258 6.68 2.17 3.89
N LEU A 259 7.13 0.93 4.09
CA LEU A 259 6.33 -0.28 3.92
C LEU A 259 5.87 -0.79 5.29
N VAL A 260 4.57 -0.85 5.52
CA VAL A 260 3.94 -1.35 6.74
C VAL A 260 3.48 -2.78 6.52
N CYS A 261 4.21 -3.74 7.08
CA CYS A 261 3.92 -5.16 7.08
C CYS A 261 3.29 -5.54 8.43
N GLY A 262 1.98 -5.32 8.52
CA GLY A 262 1.22 -5.50 9.74
C GLY A 262 0.67 -6.92 9.88
N ARG A 263 1.05 -7.64 10.94
CA ARG A 263 0.30 -8.78 11.45
C ARG A 263 -0.87 -8.21 12.25
N ASN A 264 -2.08 -8.61 11.90
CA ASN A 264 -3.26 -8.17 12.63
C ASN A 264 -3.59 -9.19 13.72
N PRO A 265 -3.87 -8.76 14.95
CA PRO A 265 -4.42 -9.66 15.94
C PRO A 265 -5.77 -10.22 15.43
N PRO A 266 -6.25 -11.35 15.96
CA PRO A 266 -7.48 -12.02 15.51
C PRO A 266 -8.78 -11.22 15.72
N HIS A 267 -8.71 -9.92 16.00
CA HIS A 267 -9.85 -9.04 16.22
C HIS A 267 -10.14 -8.18 14.99
N PRO A 268 -11.35 -8.26 14.42
CA PRO A 268 -11.74 -7.45 13.26
C PRO A 268 -11.89 -5.95 13.58
N PRO A 269 -11.71 -5.05 12.59
CA PRO A 269 -11.30 -5.32 11.21
C PRO A 269 -9.76 -5.34 11.10
N ALA A 270 -9.19 -6.54 11.18
CA ALA A 270 -7.77 -6.81 11.05
C ALA A 270 -7.22 -6.27 9.71
N TRP A 271 -7.88 -6.59 8.60
CA TRP A 271 -7.39 -6.36 7.24
C TRP A 271 -7.05 -4.90 6.88
N SER A 272 -7.63 -3.91 7.56
CA SER A 272 -7.42 -2.49 7.26
C SER A 272 -6.40 -1.79 8.17
N ALA A 273 -5.90 -2.42 9.23
CA ALA A 273 -5.07 -1.73 10.21
C ALA A 273 -3.77 -1.18 9.61
N SER A 274 -3.00 -2.01 8.91
CA SER A 274 -1.79 -1.56 8.20
C SER A 274 -2.09 -0.56 7.09
N ALA A 275 -3.25 -0.67 6.44
CA ALA A 275 -3.72 0.27 5.42
C ALA A 275 -4.00 1.66 6.00
N LEU A 276 -4.67 1.72 7.15
CA LEU A 276 -4.91 2.96 7.89
C LEU A 276 -3.61 3.61 8.38
N VAL A 277 -2.64 2.82 8.84
CA VAL A 277 -1.31 3.35 9.20
C VAL A 277 -0.63 3.93 7.95
N ALA A 278 -0.62 3.20 6.84
CA ALA A 278 -0.02 3.68 5.60
C ALA A 278 -0.71 4.94 5.05
N ASP A 279 -2.04 5.01 5.10
CA ASP A 279 -2.79 6.20 4.71
C ASP A 279 -2.42 7.42 5.59
N GLY A 280 -2.36 7.25 6.91
CA GLY A 280 -1.94 8.31 7.84
C GLY A 280 -0.50 8.79 7.60
N LEU A 281 0.43 7.87 7.29
CA LEU A 281 1.81 8.19 6.91
C LEU A 281 1.86 9.04 5.62
N ALA A 282 1.13 8.62 4.59
CA ALA A 282 1.08 9.34 3.31
C ALA A 282 0.45 10.73 3.46
N GLN A 283 -0.69 10.83 4.14
CA GLN A 283 -1.36 12.09 4.42
C GLN A 283 -0.51 13.07 5.25
N SER A 284 0.43 12.54 6.04
CA SER A 284 1.31 13.33 6.93
C SER A 284 2.65 13.70 6.31
N GLY A 285 2.97 13.22 5.09
CA GLY A 285 4.10 13.72 4.31
C GLY A 285 5.10 12.66 3.84
N ILE A 286 4.87 11.37 4.09
CA ILE A 286 5.65 10.32 3.39
C ILE A 286 5.21 10.27 1.93
N PRO A 287 6.13 10.41 0.96
CA PRO A 287 5.76 10.44 -0.46
C PRO A 287 5.02 9.16 -0.92
N ILE A 288 5.46 8.00 -0.42
CA ILE A 288 4.85 6.70 -0.71
C ILE A 288 4.82 5.84 0.55
N ALA A 289 3.62 5.55 1.05
CA ALA A 289 3.41 4.53 2.06
C ALA A 289 2.80 3.29 1.41
N VAL A 290 3.33 2.11 1.72
CA VAL A 290 2.83 0.85 1.21
C VAL A 290 2.29 0.05 2.39
N SER A 291 1.08 -0.48 2.28
CA SER A 291 0.52 -1.42 3.23
C SER A 291 0.62 -2.82 2.68
N TRP A 292 1.13 -3.76 3.48
CA TRP A 292 1.06 -5.19 3.23
C TRP A 292 0.40 -5.84 4.45
N PRO A 293 -0.80 -6.44 4.31
CA PRO A 293 -1.60 -6.84 5.47
C PRO A 293 -1.26 -8.24 6.01
N ASP A 294 -0.01 -8.67 5.85
CA ASP A 294 0.50 -10.02 6.12
C ASP A 294 2.01 -9.98 6.41
N GLN A 295 2.61 -11.10 6.80
CA GLN A 295 4.05 -11.19 7.03
C GLN A 295 4.82 -11.31 5.72
N VAL A 296 5.87 -10.49 5.58
CA VAL A 296 6.59 -10.37 4.30
C VAL A 296 7.92 -11.13 4.26
N HIS A 297 8.33 -11.79 5.34
CA HIS A 297 9.68 -12.38 5.42
C HIS A 297 9.77 -13.83 4.92
N THR A 298 8.65 -14.52 4.70
CA THR A 298 8.61 -15.92 4.23
C THR A 298 7.67 -16.10 3.04
N GLY A 299 7.81 -17.24 2.35
CA GLY A 299 6.89 -17.66 1.29
C GLY A 299 6.70 -16.63 0.15
N PRO A 300 5.45 -16.38 -0.28
CA PRO A 300 5.15 -15.39 -1.31
C PRO A 300 5.53 -13.94 -0.93
N GLY A 301 5.47 -13.60 0.36
CA GLY A 301 5.91 -12.28 0.87
C GLY A 301 7.42 -12.11 0.76
N GLY A 302 8.19 -13.14 1.14
CA GLY A 302 9.66 -13.10 1.01
C GLY A 302 10.12 -12.98 -0.44
N SER A 303 9.38 -13.63 -1.36
CA SER A 303 9.63 -13.54 -2.80
C SER A 303 9.30 -12.15 -3.35
N PHE A 304 8.19 -11.55 -2.89
CA PHE A 304 7.84 -10.17 -3.19
C PHE A 304 8.97 -9.23 -2.78
N LEU A 305 9.34 -9.26 -1.49
CA LEU A 305 10.22 -8.26 -0.92
C LEU A 305 11.61 -8.34 -1.55
N ARG A 306 12.13 -9.55 -1.77
CA ARG A 306 13.40 -9.76 -2.48
C ARG A 306 13.37 -9.13 -3.88
N THR A 307 12.34 -9.45 -4.67
CA THR A 307 12.20 -8.92 -6.04
C THR A 307 12.07 -7.41 -6.04
N PHE A 308 11.26 -6.87 -5.14
CA PHE A 308 11.02 -5.44 -4.96
C PHE A 308 12.30 -4.68 -4.59
N LEU A 309 13.02 -5.14 -3.55
CA LEU A 309 14.26 -4.50 -3.10
C LEU A 309 15.36 -4.60 -4.14
N GLN A 310 15.48 -5.74 -4.83
CA GLN A 310 16.45 -5.91 -5.91
C GLN A 310 16.16 -4.95 -7.07
N ALA A 311 14.91 -4.82 -7.49
CA ALA A 311 14.51 -3.89 -8.55
C ALA A 311 14.81 -2.43 -8.15
N LEU A 312 14.43 -2.03 -6.93
CA LEU A 312 14.72 -0.68 -6.41
C LEU A 312 16.23 -0.40 -6.34
N ALA A 313 17.02 -1.36 -5.88
CA ALA A 313 18.47 -1.21 -5.79
C ALA A 313 19.17 -1.09 -7.15
N TYR A 314 18.53 -1.55 -8.23
CA TYR A 314 18.96 -1.28 -9.61
C TYR A 314 18.44 0.06 -10.18
N GLY A 315 17.78 0.88 -9.36
CA GLY A 315 17.22 2.17 -9.77
C GLY A 315 15.88 2.05 -10.51
N THR A 316 15.22 0.88 -10.46
CA THR A 316 13.89 0.71 -11.05
C THR A 316 12.89 1.65 -10.35
N PRO A 317 12.01 2.36 -11.08
CA PRO A 317 10.99 3.20 -10.46
C PRO A 317 10.08 2.41 -9.51
N MET A 318 9.63 3.06 -8.42
CA MET A 318 8.86 2.42 -7.35
C MET A 318 7.67 1.61 -7.86
N ASP A 319 6.80 2.18 -8.68
CA ASP A 319 5.60 1.47 -9.14
C ASP A 319 5.94 0.23 -9.97
N THR A 320 7.04 0.30 -10.75
CA THR A 320 7.52 -0.83 -11.55
C THR A 320 8.12 -1.91 -10.65
N ALA A 321 8.92 -1.54 -9.64
CA ALA A 321 9.46 -2.48 -8.67
C ALA A 321 8.36 -3.18 -7.86
N LEU A 322 7.35 -2.42 -7.40
CA LEU A 322 6.17 -2.96 -6.72
C LEU A 322 5.41 -3.93 -7.61
N HIS A 323 5.17 -3.55 -8.87
CA HIS A 323 4.49 -4.40 -9.84
C HIS A 323 5.25 -5.71 -10.08
N GLN A 324 6.57 -5.66 -10.30
CA GLN A 324 7.41 -6.85 -10.44
C GLN A 324 7.33 -7.76 -9.22
N GLY A 325 7.41 -7.19 -8.02
CA GLY A 325 7.21 -7.95 -6.78
C GLY A 325 5.86 -8.67 -6.77
N ARG A 326 4.77 -7.96 -7.07
CA ARG A 326 3.41 -8.52 -7.10
C ARG A 326 3.30 -9.68 -8.10
N LEU A 327 3.88 -9.54 -9.30
CA LEU A 327 3.87 -10.61 -10.30
C LEU A 327 4.56 -11.89 -9.81
N VAL A 328 5.69 -11.78 -9.10
CA VAL A 328 6.39 -12.94 -8.52
C VAL A 328 5.54 -13.61 -7.44
N THR A 329 4.89 -12.84 -6.57
CA THR A 329 3.93 -13.38 -5.58
C THR A 329 2.82 -14.18 -6.24
N LEU A 330 2.29 -13.68 -7.36
CA LEU A 330 1.23 -14.35 -8.12
C LEU A 330 1.73 -15.61 -8.82
N ALA A 331 2.94 -15.58 -9.41
CA ALA A 331 3.53 -16.73 -10.08
C ALA A 331 3.89 -17.86 -9.11
N ASN A 332 4.40 -17.53 -7.92
CA ASN A 332 4.77 -18.53 -6.90
C ASN A 332 3.56 -19.20 -6.23
N ARG A 333 2.34 -18.78 -6.58
CA ARG A 333 1.07 -19.36 -6.11
C ARG A 333 0.43 -20.34 -7.09
N GLN A 334 1.17 -20.84 -8.09
CA GLN A 334 0.63 -21.79 -9.07
C GLN A 334 0.05 -23.10 -8.48
N HIS A 335 0.21 -23.37 -7.17
CA HIS A 335 -0.43 -24.49 -6.47
C HIS A 335 -1.43 -24.06 -5.37
N ASP A 336 -1.59 -22.76 -5.18
CA ASP A 336 -2.55 -22.16 -4.24
C ASP A 336 -3.55 -21.34 -5.05
N THR A 337 -4.74 -21.89 -5.27
CA THR A 337 -5.80 -21.22 -6.03
C THR A 337 -6.37 -19.99 -5.34
N SER A 338 -5.86 -19.59 -4.17
CA SER A 338 -6.18 -18.30 -3.60
C SER A 338 -5.26 -17.22 -4.18
N LEU A 339 -5.85 -16.28 -4.93
CA LEU A 339 -5.26 -14.95 -4.99
C LEU A 339 -5.31 -14.44 -3.55
N SER A 340 -4.26 -14.60 -2.73
CA SER A 340 -4.36 -14.02 -1.39
C SER A 340 -4.64 -12.52 -1.53
N TRP A 341 -5.56 -12.05 -0.71
CA TRP A 341 -5.89 -10.65 -0.50
C TRP A 341 -4.68 -9.83 0.01
N SER A 342 -3.55 -10.48 0.35
CA SER A 342 -2.29 -9.80 0.71
C SER A 342 -1.53 -9.26 -0.51
N ILE A 343 -2.24 -8.53 -1.37
CA ILE A 343 -1.62 -7.68 -2.39
C ILE A 343 -1.27 -6.35 -1.72
N PRO A 344 -0.02 -5.87 -1.82
CA PRO A 344 0.35 -4.60 -1.20
C PRO A 344 -0.44 -3.46 -1.82
N MET A 345 -0.85 -2.52 -0.98
CA MET A 345 -1.61 -1.33 -1.35
C MET A 345 -0.72 -0.10 -1.25
N VAL A 346 -0.79 0.81 -2.22
CA VAL A 346 0.05 2.02 -2.28
C VAL A 346 -0.78 3.26 -1.94
N PHE A 347 -0.27 4.06 -1.01
CA PHE A 347 -0.80 5.35 -0.58
C PHE A 347 0.21 6.46 -0.87
N SER A 348 -0.27 7.62 -1.33
CA SER A 348 0.58 8.74 -1.75
C SER A 348 -0.15 10.07 -1.60
#